data_AF-A0A950N159-F1
#
_entry.id   AF-A0A950N159-F1
#
_cell.length_a   1.000
_cell.length_b   1.000
_cell.length_c   1.000
_cell.angle_alpha   90.00
_cell.angle_beta   90.00
_cell.angle_gamma   90.00
#
_symmetry.space_group_name_H-M   'P 1'
#
loop_
_entity.id
_entity.type
_entity.pdbx_description
1 polymer ?
#
loop_
_entity_poly.entity_id
_entity_poly.type
_entity_poly.pdbx_seq_one_letter_code
_entity_poly.pdbx_strand_id
1 'polypeptide(L)'
;MSARLDQLGIVFIAILIAAAFAVPLLSLAVSPGSPVYLPPYLVQLLGKYLCYAILAVALDLVWGYCGILSLGHGAFFALGGYAMGMYLMRQIGTRGVYANPILPDFMVFLNWKELPVAWWGFNWFPYAMAMVVLVPGLLALA
;
A
#
# COMPACT_ATOMS: atom_id res chain seq x y z
N MET A 1 -14.79 -9.33 -31.97
CA MET A 1 -13.60 -9.37 -31.08
C MET A 1 -13.79 -8.53 -29.83
N SER A 2 -14.40 -7.33 -29.88
CA SER A 2 -14.59 -6.48 -28.68
C SER A 2 -15.51 -7.11 -27.62
N ALA A 3 -16.67 -7.67 -27.99
CA ALA A 3 -17.64 -8.21 -27.02
C ALA A 3 -17.10 -9.34 -26.11
N ARG A 4 -16.16 -10.18 -26.59
CA ARG A 4 -15.50 -11.19 -25.74
C ARG A 4 -14.50 -10.59 -24.78
N LEU A 5 -13.79 -9.53 -25.20
CA LEU A 5 -12.85 -8.80 -24.36
C LEU A 5 -13.57 -8.12 -23.20
N ASP A 6 -14.75 -7.54 -23.48
CA ASP A 6 -15.59 -6.89 -22.47
C ASP A 6 -16.09 -7.90 -21.43
N GLN A 7 -16.54 -9.07 -21.86
CA GLN A 7 -16.96 -10.14 -20.94
C GLN A 7 -15.83 -10.68 -20.07
N LEU A 8 -14.64 -10.88 -20.66
CA LEU A 8 -13.46 -11.33 -19.91
C LEU A 8 -13.01 -10.29 -18.89
N GLY A 9 -13.03 -9.00 -19.24
CA GLY A 9 -12.72 -7.92 -18.32
C GLY A 9 -13.67 -7.86 -17.13
N ILE A 10 -14.98 -8.00 -17.37
CA ILE A 10 -15.99 -8.04 -16.31
C ILE A 10 -15.77 -9.23 -15.38
N VAL A 11 -15.52 -10.43 -15.94
CA VAL A 11 -15.25 -11.63 -15.14
C VAL A 11 -13.99 -11.46 -14.30
N PHE A 12 -12.92 -10.91 -14.89
CA PHE A 12 -11.68 -10.63 -14.17
C PHE A 12 -11.90 -9.66 -12.99
N ILE A 13 -12.61 -8.55 -13.21
CA ILE A 13 -12.93 -7.58 -12.15
C ILE A 13 -13.80 -8.23 -11.07
N ALA A 14 -14.80 -9.04 -11.44
CA ALA A 14 -15.65 -9.74 -10.49
C ALA A 14 -14.85 -10.70 -9.60
N ILE A 15 -13.89 -11.44 -10.18
CA ILE A 15 -12.98 -12.33 -9.44
C ILE A 15 -12.10 -11.53 -8.47
N LEU A 16 -11.55 -10.39 -8.90
CA LEU A 16 -10.74 -9.53 -8.03
C LEU A 16 -11.54 -8.99 -6.85
N ILE A 17 -12.76 -8.51 -7.09
CA ILE A 17 -13.65 -8.03 -6.04
C ILE A 17 -13.97 -9.18 -5.08
N ALA A 18 -14.35 -10.35 -5.60
CA ALA A 18 -14.65 -11.51 -4.77
C ALA A 18 -13.44 -11.90 -3.90
N ALA A 19 -12.23 -11.94 -4.47
CA ALA A 19 -11.00 -12.23 -3.74
C ALA A 19 -10.69 -11.18 -2.66
N ALA A 20 -10.90 -9.89 -2.96
CA ALA A 20 -10.65 -8.79 -2.03
C ALA A 20 -11.50 -8.90 -0.74
N PHE A 21 -12.72 -9.44 -0.85
CA PHE A 21 -13.57 -9.70 0.32
C PHE A 21 -13.34 -11.10 0.92
N ALA A 22 -13.20 -12.13 0.10
CA ALA A 22 -13.06 -13.50 0.56
C ALA A 22 -11.78 -13.71 1.39
N VAL A 23 -10.65 -13.15 0.97
CA VAL A 23 -9.35 -13.37 1.63
C VAL A 23 -9.35 -12.86 3.08
N PRO A 24 -9.77 -11.62 3.39
CA PRO A 24 -9.91 -11.15 4.78
C PRO A 24 -10.95 -11.93 5.57
N LEU A 25 -12.10 -12.26 4.96
CA LEU A 25 -13.17 -13.01 5.63
C LEU A 25 -12.70 -14.40 6.06
N LEU A 26 -11.99 -15.11 5.19
CA LEU A 26 -11.42 -16.43 5.51
C LEU A 26 -10.32 -16.36 6.57
N SER A 27 -9.67 -15.21 6.75
CA SER A 27 -8.68 -15.01 7.81
C SER A 27 -9.31 -14.69 9.17
N LEU A 28 -10.44 -13.97 9.18
CA LEU A 28 -11.08 -13.48 10.41
C LEU A 28 -12.23 -14.37 10.93
N ALA A 29 -13.02 -14.96 10.02
CA ALA A 29 -14.25 -15.68 10.38
C ALA A 29 -14.06 -17.21 10.50
N VAL A 30 -12.96 -17.75 9.98
CA VAL A 30 -12.72 -19.20 9.95
C VAL A 30 -11.80 -19.61 11.10
N SER A 31 -12.12 -20.72 11.76
CA SER A 31 -11.29 -21.33 12.80
C SER A 31 -9.92 -21.75 12.26
N PRO A 32 -8.81 -21.55 13.02
CA PRO A 32 -7.47 -21.97 12.61
C PRO A 32 -7.30 -23.46 12.26
N GLY A 33 -8.21 -24.33 12.73
CA GLY A 33 -8.19 -25.77 12.44
C GLY A 33 -8.88 -26.17 11.14
N SER A 34 -9.52 -25.23 10.44
CA SER A 34 -10.20 -25.49 9.17
C SER A 34 -9.21 -25.51 7.99
N PRO A 35 -9.38 -26.40 6.99
CA PRO A 35 -8.53 -26.44 5.80
C PRO A 35 -8.63 -25.18 4.92
N VAL A 36 -9.63 -24.33 5.15
CA VAL A 36 -9.85 -23.07 4.39
C VAL A 36 -9.39 -21.84 5.17
N TYR A 37 -8.79 -22.02 6.35
CA TYR A 37 -8.27 -20.92 7.15
C TYR A 37 -7.09 -20.25 6.44
N LEU A 38 -7.13 -18.91 6.35
CA LEU A 38 -6.04 -18.10 5.81
C LEU A 38 -5.27 -17.42 6.95
N PRO A 39 -4.04 -17.84 7.24
CA PRO A 39 -3.17 -17.15 8.19
C PRO A 39 -3.02 -15.64 7.88
N PRO A 40 -2.95 -14.77 8.90
CA PRO A 40 -2.84 -13.32 8.71
C PRO A 40 -1.64 -12.88 7.87
N TYR A 41 -0.54 -13.64 7.90
CA TYR A 41 0.64 -13.32 7.08
C TYR A 41 0.38 -13.53 5.57
N LEU A 42 -0.46 -14.49 5.19
CA LEU A 42 -0.81 -14.70 3.77
C LEU A 42 -1.68 -13.57 3.24
N VAL A 43 -2.57 -13.03 4.07
CA VAL A 43 -3.36 -11.83 3.71
C VAL A 43 -2.42 -10.66 3.37
N GLN A 44 -1.42 -10.43 4.22
CA GLN A 44 -0.42 -9.38 3.98
C GLN A 44 0.42 -9.65 2.71
N LEU A 45 0.83 -10.89 2.49
CA LEU A 45 1.63 -11.27 1.32
C LEU A 45 0.84 -11.13 0.01
N LEU A 46 -0.42 -11.55 0.00
CA LEU A 46 -1.32 -11.39 -1.15
C LEU A 46 -1.56 -9.91 -1.46
N GLY A 47 -1.80 -9.08 -0.43
CA GLY A 47 -1.92 -7.63 -0.61
C GLY A 47 -0.66 -7.02 -1.24
N LYS A 48 0.52 -7.45 -0.79
CA LYS A 48 1.81 -7.02 -1.36
C LYS A 48 1.94 -7.40 -2.85
N TYR A 49 1.60 -8.63 -3.21
CA TYR A 49 1.68 -9.08 -4.61
C TYR A 49 0.66 -8.39 -5.50
N LEU A 50 -0.55 -8.11 -5.01
CA LEU A 50 -1.55 -7.36 -5.75
C LEU A 50 -1.08 -5.93 -6.05
N CYS A 51 -0.43 -5.26 -5.08
CA CYS A 51 0.19 -3.95 -5.30
C CYS A 51 1.24 -4.00 -6.42
N TYR A 52 2.12 -5.01 -6.43
CA TYR A 52 3.09 -5.17 -7.51
C TYR A 52 2.45 -5.51 -8.86
N ALA A 53 1.37 -6.27 -8.88
CA ALA A 53 0.63 -6.58 -10.10
C ALA A 53 0.00 -5.33 -10.71
N ILE A 54 -0.63 -4.47 -9.89
CA ILE A 54 -1.20 -3.19 -10.34
C ILE A 54 -0.09 -2.29 -10.90
N LEU A 55 1.06 -2.22 -10.22
CA LEU A 55 2.22 -1.47 -10.70
C LEU A 55 2.72 -1.99 -12.05
N ALA A 56 2.83 -3.31 -12.20
CA ALA A 56 3.28 -3.94 -13.45
C ALA A 56 2.32 -3.63 -14.61
N VAL A 57 1.00 -3.74 -14.39
CA VAL A 57 -0.02 -3.41 -15.40
C VAL A 57 0.01 -1.93 -15.77
N ALA A 58 0.17 -1.04 -14.79
CA ALA A 58 0.26 0.40 -15.06
C ALA A 58 1.50 0.73 -15.93
N LEU A 59 2.65 0.11 -15.64
CA LEU A 59 3.86 0.28 -16.45
C LEU A 59 3.69 -0.28 -17.87
N ASP A 60 3.07 -1.46 -18.01
CA ASP A 60 2.77 -2.05 -19.33
C ASP A 60 1.86 -1.14 -20.17
N LEU A 61 0.82 -0.56 -19.57
CA LEU A 61 -0.08 0.37 -20.26
C LEU A 61 0.63 1.69 -20.64
N VAL A 62 1.41 2.27 -19.74
CA VAL A 62 2.02 3.60 -19.97
C VAL A 62 3.24 3.51 -20.89
N TRP A 63 4.13 2.56 -20.65
CA TRP A 63 5.37 2.39 -21.43
C TRP A 63 5.18 1.49 -22.65
N GLY A 64 4.43 0.40 -22.50
CA GLY A 64 4.19 -0.57 -23.58
C GLY A 64 3.14 -0.07 -24.58
N TYR A 65 1.93 0.24 -24.10
CA TYR A 65 0.82 0.63 -24.99
C TYR A 65 0.86 2.11 -25.41
N CYS A 66 1.04 3.04 -24.47
CA CYS A 66 1.03 4.48 -24.76
C CYS A 66 2.37 5.01 -25.26
N GLY A 67 3.49 4.31 -25.00
CA GLY A 67 4.84 4.75 -25.39
C GLY A 67 5.36 5.99 -24.65
N ILE A 68 4.78 6.35 -23.48
CA ILE A 68 5.13 7.56 -22.74
C ILE A 68 6.06 7.23 -21.58
N LEU A 69 7.33 7.67 -21.64
CA LEU A 69 8.27 7.53 -20.52
C LEU A 69 7.98 8.55 -19.40
N SER A 70 6.92 8.31 -18.62
CA SER A 70 6.52 9.17 -17.50
C SER A 70 7.25 8.82 -16.19
N LEU A 71 8.57 8.97 -16.16
CA LEU A 71 9.37 8.63 -14.97
C LEU A 71 9.18 9.65 -13.82
N GLY A 72 8.88 10.93 -14.16
CA GLY A 72 8.72 12.00 -13.18
C GLY A 72 7.46 11.89 -12.31
N HIS A 73 6.34 11.41 -12.86
CA HIS A 73 5.07 11.32 -12.12
C HIS A 73 5.11 10.27 -11.00
N GLY A 74 5.89 9.20 -11.18
CA GLY A 74 6.10 8.17 -10.15
C GLY A 74 6.79 8.72 -8.90
N ALA A 75 7.70 9.69 -9.04
CA ALA A 75 8.37 10.31 -7.90
C ALA A 75 7.39 11.10 -7.02
N PHE A 76 6.49 11.89 -7.62
CA PHE A 76 5.46 12.63 -6.89
C PHE A 76 4.47 11.71 -6.17
N PHE A 77 4.05 10.62 -6.83
CA PHE A 77 3.21 9.61 -6.21
C PHE A 77 3.93 8.91 -5.05
N ALA A 78 5.21 8.55 -5.22
CA ALA A 78 6.00 7.91 -4.17
C ALA A 78 6.16 8.79 -2.94
N LEU A 79 6.36 10.10 -3.11
CA LEU A 79 6.44 11.05 -1.99
C LEU A 79 5.14 11.13 -1.20
N GLY A 80 3.99 11.23 -1.89
CA GLY A 80 2.68 11.19 -1.23
C GLY A 80 2.40 9.85 -0.55
N GLY A 81 2.70 8.74 -1.23
CA GLY A 81 2.54 7.40 -0.68
C GLY A 81 3.42 7.15 0.55
N TYR A 82 4.66 7.65 0.55
CA TYR A 82 5.57 7.56 1.69
C TYR A 82 5.04 8.36 2.89
N ALA A 83 4.53 9.57 2.66
CA ALA A 83 3.91 10.38 3.71
C ALA A 83 2.76 9.63 4.40
N MET A 84 1.86 9.01 3.63
CA MET A 84 0.78 8.19 4.19
C MET A 84 1.30 6.90 4.85
N GLY A 85 2.29 6.26 4.24
CA GLY A 85 2.93 5.06 4.79
C GLY A 85 3.54 5.31 6.17
N MET A 86 4.21 6.46 6.35
CA MET A 86 4.74 6.87 7.65
C MET A 86 3.65 7.08 8.68
N TYR A 87 2.52 7.70 8.30
CA TYR A 87 1.37 7.82 9.20
C TYR A 87 0.87 6.45 9.65
N LEU A 88 0.62 5.55 8.71
CA LEU A 88 0.14 4.20 9.02
C LEU A 88 1.12 3.42 9.90
N MET A 89 2.43 3.52 9.64
CA MET A 89 3.44 2.88 10.48
C MET A 89 3.47 3.41 11.91
N ARG A 90 3.16 4.69 12.11
CA ARG A 90 3.03 5.26 13.46
C ARG A 90 1.72 4.84 14.16
N GLN A 91 0.68 4.49 13.42
CA GLN A 91 -0.58 3.97 13.99
C GLN A 91 -0.47 2.51 14.46
N ILE A 92 0.54 1.76 14.00
CA ILE A 92 0.78 0.38 14.47
C ILE A 92 1.21 0.39 15.95
N GLY A 93 2.13 1.27 16.33
CA GLY A 93 2.61 1.42 17.71
C GLY A 93 3.01 0.08 18.34
N THR A 94 2.47 -0.21 19.53
CA THR A 94 2.79 -1.43 20.29
C THR A 94 2.30 -2.73 19.64
N ARG A 95 1.52 -2.65 18.56
CA ARG A 95 1.06 -3.83 17.79
C ARG A 95 2.11 -4.33 16.80
N GLY A 96 3.22 -3.62 16.68
CA GLY A 96 4.37 -4.00 15.86
C GLY A 96 5.18 -5.14 16.48
N VAL A 97 6.10 -5.70 15.70
CA VAL A 97 6.99 -6.79 16.11
C VAL A 97 7.85 -6.38 17.32
N TYR A 98 8.28 -5.12 17.36
CA TYR A 98 9.13 -4.61 18.44
C TYR A 98 8.34 -3.91 19.55
N ALA A 99 7.01 -3.85 19.43
CA ALA A 99 6.09 -3.25 20.39
C ALA A 99 6.49 -1.83 20.87
N ASN A 100 7.16 -1.03 20.02
CA ASN A 100 7.58 0.31 20.40
C ASN A 100 6.41 1.32 20.24
N PRO A 101 6.09 2.12 21.27
CA PRO A 101 4.95 3.03 21.21
C PRO A 101 5.16 4.26 20.32
N ILE A 102 6.40 4.61 19.97
CA ILE A 102 6.74 5.88 19.31
C ILE A 102 7.45 5.66 17.97
N LEU A 103 8.42 4.74 17.95
CA LEU A 103 9.24 4.43 16.77
C LEU A 103 8.55 3.38 15.89
N PRO A 104 8.41 3.63 14.57
CA PRO A 104 8.06 2.60 13.61
C PRO A 104 9.01 1.38 13.69
N ASP A 105 8.47 0.19 13.46
CA ASP A 105 9.24 -1.07 13.54
C ASP A 105 10.52 -1.08 12.69
N PHE A 106 10.49 -0.47 11.50
CA PHE A 106 11.68 -0.41 10.64
C PHE A 106 12.80 0.46 11.25
N MET A 107 12.46 1.52 11.99
CA MET A 107 13.44 2.37 12.68
C MET A 107 14.06 1.62 13.86
N VAL A 108 13.25 0.84 14.58
CA VAL A 108 13.74 -0.03 15.66
C VAL A 108 14.67 -1.10 15.11
N PHE A 109 14.29 -1.73 14.00
CA PHE A 109 15.13 -2.68 13.27
C PHE A 109 16.47 -2.07 12.83
N LEU A 110 16.47 -0.82 12.37
CA LEU A 110 17.68 -0.05 12.02
C LEU A 110 18.42 0.54 13.24
N ASN A 111 18.05 0.16 14.47
CA ASN A 111 18.65 0.60 15.74
C ASN A 111 18.58 2.11 16.01
N TRP A 112 17.55 2.79 15.52
CA TRP A 112 17.30 4.21 15.85
C TRP A 112 16.84 4.32 17.31
N LYS A 113 17.24 5.40 17.98
CA LYS A 113 16.91 5.65 19.40
C LYS A 113 15.76 6.63 19.59
N GLU A 114 15.54 7.52 18.62
CA GLU A 114 14.56 8.59 18.70
C GLU A 114 13.93 8.87 17.33
N LEU A 115 12.71 9.39 17.34
CA LEU A 115 11.98 9.71 16.12
C LEU A 115 12.54 11.01 15.53
N PRO A 116 12.96 11.02 14.26
CA PRO A 116 13.48 12.22 13.62
C PRO A 116 12.43 13.33 13.56
N VAL A 117 12.90 14.58 13.64
CA VAL A 117 12.04 15.77 13.64
C VAL A 117 11.12 15.81 12.41
N ALA A 118 11.62 15.40 11.25
CA ALA A 118 10.84 15.32 10.01
C ALA A 118 9.56 14.46 10.14
N TRP A 119 9.53 13.50 11.07
CA TRP A 119 8.43 12.54 11.23
C TRP A 119 7.50 12.82 12.41
N TRP A 120 7.74 13.88 13.19
CA TRP A 120 7.00 14.17 14.41
C TRP A 120 5.50 14.39 14.21
N GLY A 121 5.07 15.01 13.11
CA GLY A 121 3.65 15.28 12.86
C GLY A 121 2.84 14.09 12.31
N PHE A 122 3.51 13.00 11.90
CA PHE A 122 2.87 11.87 11.23
C PHE A 122 2.05 10.95 12.16
N ASN A 123 1.74 11.34 13.38
CA ASN A 123 0.72 10.70 14.22
C ASN A 123 -0.67 11.34 14.02
N TRP A 124 -0.73 12.53 13.41
CA TRP A 124 -1.98 13.24 13.15
C TRP A 124 -2.40 13.05 11.70
N PHE A 125 -3.61 12.54 11.50
CA PHE A 125 -4.16 12.30 10.16
C PHE A 125 -4.23 13.58 9.29
N PRO A 126 -4.72 14.74 9.78
CA PRO A 126 -4.76 15.96 8.97
C PRO A 126 -3.37 16.44 8.55
N TYR A 127 -2.37 16.30 9.42
CA TYR A 127 -0.98 16.64 9.10
C TYR A 127 -0.44 15.73 8.00
N ALA A 128 -0.65 14.42 8.11
CA ALA A 128 -0.23 13.46 7.10
C ALA A 128 -0.87 13.78 5.74
N MET A 129 -2.17 14.04 5.71
CA MET A 129 -2.89 14.43 4.49
C MET A 129 -2.38 15.73 3.89
N ALA A 130 -2.05 16.74 4.72
CA ALA A 130 -1.43 17.96 4.24
C ALA A 130 -0.07 17.67 3.58
N MET A 131 0.77 16.83 4.21
CA MET A 131 2.08 16.47 3.65
C MET A 131 1.98 15.64 2.36
N VAL A 132 0.96 14.79 2.23
CA VAL A 132 0.69 14.02 0.99
C VAL A 132 0.50 14.95 -0.22
N VAL A 133 -0.07 16.14 -0.01
CA VAL A 133 -0.30 17.13 -1.08
C VAL A 133 0.87 18.11 -1.19
N LEU A 134 1.32 18.66 -0.04
CA LEU A 134 2.30 19.73 -0.01
C LEU A 134 3.70 19.27 -0.40
N VAL A 135 4.15 18.09 0.02
CA VAL A 135 5.52 17.64 -0.27
C VAL A 135 5.71 17.42 -1.78
N PRO A 136 4.86 16.65 -2.48
CA PRO A 136 4.96 16.53 -3.94
C PRO A 136 4.69 17.88 -4.64
N GLY A 137 3.72 18.66 -4.16
CA GLY A 137 3.33 19.94 -4.78
C GLY A 137 4.43 20.99 -4.72
N LEU A 138 5.10 21.15 -3.57
CA LEU A 138 6.22 22.09 -3.42
C LEU A 138 7.43 21.64 -4.24
N LEU A 139 7.73 20.34 -4.27
CA LEU A 139 8.81 19.82 -5.10
C LEU A 139 8.52 20.03 -6.60
N ALA A 140 7.26 19.95 -7.02
CA ALA A 140 6.88 20.20 -8.40
C ALA A 140 7.05 21.68 -8.82
N LEU A 141 7.11 22.60 -7.85
CA LEU A 141 7.33 24.02 -8.07
C LEU A 141 8.81 24.43 -7.99
N ALA A 142 9.70 23.53 -7.56
CA ALA A 142 11.14 23.74 -7.42
C ALA A 142 11.89 23.29 -8.69
#